data_AF-A0A969Y568-F1
#
_entry.id   AF-A0A969Y568-F1
#
_cell.length_a   1.000
_cell.length_b   1.000
_cell.length_c   1.000
_cell.angle_alpha   90.00
_cell.angle_beta   90.00
_cell.angle_gamma   90.00
#
_symmetry.space_group_name_H-M   'P 1'
#
loop_
_entity.id
_entity.type
_entity.pdbx_description
1 polymer ?
#
loop_
_entity_poly.entity_id
_entity_poly.type
_entity_poly.pdbx_seq_one_letter_code
_entity_poly.pdbx_strand_id
1 'polypeptide(L)'
;RRLDEAWNQYLFQQRNLLQAIKDRELWSKPATLLAERQQALQYSKGLLTQITSCYIHEKKSQLAEFKRTLDALDPRSVLKRGFVAVLDYDNGHLISQAASVFCGQHLRLKFADGEIVAQVSSVCKGDESNG
;
A
#
# COMPACT_ATOMS: atom_id res chain seq x y z
N ARG A 1 -12.96 -26.66 80.08
CA ARG A 1 -14.26 -26.04 79.74
C ARG A 1 -14.09 -24.68 79.06
N ARG A 2 -13.76 -23.56 79.73
CA ARG A 2 -13.57 -22.26 79.02
C ARG A 2 -12.44 -22.24 77.97
N LEU A 3 -11.36 -22.98 78.22
CA LEU A 3 -10.24 -23.12 77.29
C LEU A 3 -10.62 -23.91 76.03
N ASP A 4 -11.42 -24.97 76.19
CA ASP A 4 -11.94 -25.78 75.07
C ASP A 4 -12.89 -24.97 74.18
N GLU A 5 -13.70 -24.10 74.78
CA GLU A 5 -14.60 -23.21 74.06
C GLU A 5 -13.85 -22.17 73.22
N ALA A 6 -12.83 -21.52 73.80
CA ALA A 6 -12.00 -20.56 73.09
C ALA A 6 -11.18 -21.22 71.97
N TRP A 7 -10.70 -22.45 72.20
CA TRP A 7 -9.96 -23.23 71.20
C TRP A 7 -10.86 -23.66 70.03
N ASN A 8 -12.07 -24.12 70.33
CA ASN A 8 -13.06 -24.46 69.30
C ASN A 8 -13.50 -23.23 68.49
N GLN A 9 -13.66 -22.06 69.13
CA GLN A 9 -13.96 -20.82 68.42
C GLN A 9 -12.81 -20.38 67.50
N TYR A 10 -11.56 -20.53 67.94
CA TYR A 10 -10.39 -20.23 67.11
C TYR A 10 -10.30 -21.17 65.90
N LEU A 11 -10.47 -22.47 66.10
CA LEU A 11 -10.49 -23.45 65.01
C LEU A 11 -11.64 -23.21 64.02
N PHE A 12 -12.81 -22.82 64.51
CA PHE A 12 -13.95 -22.48 63.67
C PHE A 12 -13.67 -21.22 62.82
N GLN A 13 -13.07 -20.18 63.40
CA GLN A 13 -12.66 -19.00 62.64
C GLN A 13 -11.63 -19.33 61.56
N GLN A 14 -10.60 -20.11 61.88
CA GLN A 14 -9.59 -20.53 60.90
C GLN A 14 -10.21 -21.34 59.74
N ARG A 15 -11.16 -22.24 60.06
CA ARG A 15 -11.86 -23.04 59.05
C ARG A 15 -12.76 -22.17 58.15
N ASN A 16 -13.44 -21.18 58.71
CA ASN A 16 -14.29 -20.26 57.95
C ASN A 16 -13.46 -19.35 57.04
N LEU A 17 -12.28 -18.90 57.49
CA LEU A 17 -11.37 -18.13 56.64
C LEU A 17 -10.86 -18.96 55.46
N LEU A 18 -10.50 -20.22 55.70
CA LEU A 18 -10.08 -21.14 54.63
C LEU A 18 -11.23 -21.45 53.65
N GLN A 19 -12.46 -21.61 54.14
CA GLN A 19 -13.64 -21.76 53.29
C GLN A 19 -13.90 -20.49 52.47
N ALA A 20 -13.83 -19.29 53.05
CA ALA A 20 -14.01 -18.04 52.32
C ALA A 20 -12.94 -17.82 51.23
N ILE A 21 -11.71 -18.26 51.45
CA ILE A 21 -10.64 -18.22 50.44
C ILE A 21 -10.90 -19.26 49.33
N LYS A 22 -11.39 -20.45 49.69
CA LYS A 22 -11.72 -21.52 48.75
C LYS A 22 -12.96 -21.22 47.91
N ASP A 23 -13.97 -20.63 48.52
CA ASP A 23 -15.26 -20.25 47.92
C ASP A 23 -15.16 -18.93 47.15
N ARG A 24 -14.02 -18.24 47.23
CA ARG A 24 -13.73 -17.10 46.36
C ARG A 24 -13.74 -17.60 44.92
N GLU A 25 -14.74 -17.16 44.17
CA GLU A 25 -15.11 -17.56 42.81
C GLU A 25 -13.93 -17.59 41.82
N LEU A 26 -12.90 -16.78 42.07
CA LEU A 26 -11.62 -16.76 41.36
C LEU A 26 -10.87 -18.12 41.36
N TRP A 27 -11.01 -18.91 42.42
CA TRP A 27 -10.35 -20.23 42.56
C TRP A 27 -11.24 -21.39 42.12
N SER A 28 -12.55 -21.18 41.98
CA SER A 28 -13.49 -22.21 41.55
C SER A 28 -13.41 -22.46 40.04
N LYS A 29 -13.10 -21.43 39.23
CA LYS A 29 -13.00 -21.56 37.76
C LYS A 29 -11.83 -20.77 37.14
N PRO A 30 -10.57 -21.02 37.55
CA PRO A 30 -9.42 -20.35 36.95
C PRO A 30 -9.31 -20.59 35.43
N ALA A 31 -9.77 -21.75 34.94
CA ALA A 31 -9.76 -22.09 33.52
C ALA A 31 -10.70 -21.22 32.68
N THR A 32 -11.89 -20.85 33.18
CA THR A 32 -12.84 -20.03 32.42
C THR A 32 -12.37 -18.59 32.35
N LEU A 33 -11.86 -18.04 33.46
CA LEU A 33 -11.26 -16.70 33.48
C LEU A 33 -10.06 -16.62 32.54
N LEU A 34 -9.21 -17.64 32.51
CA LEU A 34 -8.08 -17.69 31.58
C LEU A 34 -8.55 -17.74 30.12
N ALA A 35 -9.57 -18.57 29.82
CA ALA A 35 -10.15 -18.68 28.49
C ALA A 35 -10.76 -17.36 28.00
N GLU A 36 -11.51 -16.66 28.86
CA GLU A 36 -12.09 -15.35 28.54
C GLU A 36 -11.00 -14.32 28.22
N ARG A 37 -9.91 -14.30 29.01
CA ARG A 37 -8.78 -13.38 28.77
C ARG A 37 -8.03 -13.74 27.50
N GLN A 38 -7.85 -15.04 27.21
CA GLN A 38 -7.26 -15.50 25.96
C GLN A 38 -8.13 -15.12 24.76
N GLN A 39 -9.44 -15.28 24.85
CA GLN A 39 -10.38 -14.92 23.79
C GLN A 39 -10.37 -13.40 23.52
N ALA A 40 -10.36 -12.57 24.58
CA ALA A 40 -10.25 -11.12 24.43
C ALA A 40 -8.93 -10.71 23.74
N LEU A 41 -7.83 -11.38 24.06
CA LEU A 41 -6.52 -11.14 23.45
C LEU A 41 -6.50 -11.60 21.98
N GLN A 42 -7.05 -12.77 21.68
CA GLN A 42 -7.18 -13.25 20.31
C GLN A 42 -8.03 -12.31 19.45
N TYR A 43 -9.13 -11.82 20.00
CA TYR A 43 -9.99 -10.85 19.32
C TYR A 43 -9.25 -9.55 19.02
N SER A 44 -8.59 -8.95 20.01
CA SER A 44 -7.84 -7.70 19.81
C SER A 44 -6.67 -7.87 18.83
N LYS A 45 -5.97 -9.01 18.88
CA LYS A 45 -4.93 -9.37 17.92
C LYS A 45 -5.49 -9.51 16.50
N GLY A 46 -6.62 -10.21 16.34
CA GLY A 46 -7.29 -10.38 15.05
C GLY A 46 -7.68 -9.04 14.42
N LEU A 47 -8.32 -8.18 15.21
CA LEU A 47 -8.72 -6.85 14.77
C LEU A 47 -7.52 -6.01 14.33
N LEU A 48 -6.43 -6.01 15.11
CA LEU A 48 -5.21 -5.29 14.76
C LEU A 48 -4.61 -5.78 13.44
N THR A 49 -4.53 -7.11 13.25
CA THR A 49 -3.99 -7.68 12.02
C THR A 49 -4.84 -7.31 10.80
N GLN A 50 -6.17 -7.34 10.94
CA GLN A 50 -7.08 -6.98 9.87
C GLN A 50 -6.94 -5.51 9.48
N ILE A 51 -6.99 -4.59 10.44
CA ILE A 51 -6.85 -3.15 10.20
C ILE A 51 -5.50 -2.84 9.55
N THR A 52 -4.42 -3.44 10.07
CA THR A 52 -3.06 -3.26 9.53
C THR A 52 -2.98 -3.77 8.09
N SER A 53 -3.57 -4.93 7.79
CA SER A 53 -3.57 -5.50 6.44
C SER A 53 -4.30 -4.62 5.43
N CYS A 54 -5.48 -4.10 5.80
CA CYS A 54 -6.24 -3.16 4.96
C CYS A 54 -5.45 -1.88 4.70
N TYR A 55 -4.85 -1.29 5.74
CA TYR A 55 -4.05 -0.08 5.64
C TYR A 55 -2.84 -0.26 4.70
N ILE A 56 -2.10 -1.36 4.87
CA ILE A 56 -0.96 -1.67 3.99
C ILE A 56 -1.43 -1.87 2.55
N HIS A 57 -2.54 -2.56 2.34
CA HIS A 57 -3.08 -2.80 1.00
C HIS A 57 -3.49 -1.49 0.33
N GLU A 58 -4.19 -0.61 1.04
CA GLU A 58 -4.58 0.70 0.55
C GLU A 58 -3.37 1.56 0.17
N LYS A 59 -2.34 1.61 1.04
CA LYS A 59 -1.11 2.36 0.75
C LYS A 59 -0.32 1.78 -0.43
N LYS A 60 -0.30 0.46 -0.61
CA LYS A 60 0.28 -0.18 -1.80
C LYS A 60 -0.48 0.19 -3.06
N SER A 61 -1.82 0.22 -3.02
CA SER A 61 -2.64 0.64 -4.15
C SER A 61 -2.42 2.10 -4.52
N GLN A 62 -2.37 3.01 -3.53
CA GLN A 62 -2.04 4.42 -3.74
C GLN A 62 -0.64 4.59 -4.37
N LEU A 63 0.37 3.86 -3.87
CA LEU A 63 1.71 3.88 -4.46
C LEU A 63 1.73 3.33 -5.90
N ALA A 64 0.97 2.28 -6.18
CA ALA A 64 0.86 1.74 -7.52
C ALA A 64 0.19 2.73 -8.49
N GLU A 65 -0.81 3.48 -8.02
CA GLU A 65 -1.46 4.54 -8.78
C GLU A 65 -0.50 5.70 -9.05
N PHE A 66 0.20 6.19 -8.02
CA PHE A 66 1.23 7.22 -8.19
C PHE A 66 2.36 6.76 -9.11
N LYS A 67 2.75 5.49 -9.06
CA LYS A 67 3.74 4.94 -10.00
C LYS A 67 3.20 4.93 -11.43
N ARG A 68 1.94 4.55 -11.65
CA ARG A 68 1.31 4.58 -12.98
C ARG A 68 1.18 6.01 -13.52
N THR A 69 0.85 6.98 -12.68
CA THR A 69 0.79 8.38 -13.10
C THR A 69 2.19 8.90 -13.41
N LEU A 70 3.21 8.55 -12.61
CA LEU A 70 4.60 8.85 -12.91
C LEU A 70 5.06 8.20 -14.21
N ASP A 71 4.75 6.93 -14.44
CA ASP A 71 5.09 6.20 -15.68
C ASP A 71 4.36 6.78 -16.90
N ALA A 72 3.17 7.35 -16.73
CA ALA A 72 2.39 8.02 -17.78
C ALA A 72 2.88 9.46 -18.05
N LEU A 73 3.41 10.13 -17.01
CA LEU A 73 4.05 11.43 -17.11
C LEU A 73 5.52 11.32 -17.53
N ASP A 74 6.14 10.15 -17.44
CA ASP A 74 7.51 9.90 -17.88
C ASP A 74 7.54 9.86 -19.43
N PRO A 75 8.11 10.90 -20.10
CA PRO A 75 8.12 11.01 -21.56
C PRO A 75 8.86 9.86 -22.26
N ARG A 76 9.64 9.07 -21.50
CA ARG A 76 10.38 7.91 -21.99
C ARG A 76 9.50 6.71 -22.32
N SER A 77 8.35 6.54 -21.66
CA SER A 77 7.40 5.46 -21.96
C SER A 77 6.68 5.67 -23.29
N VAL A 78 6.47 6.93 -23.68
CA VAL A 78 5.96 7.32 -25.00
C VAL A 78 7.00 6.96 -26.09
N LEU A 79 8.28 7.26 -25.86
CA LEU A 79 9.38 6.89 -26.76
C LEU A 79 9.54 5.36 -26.94
N LYS A 80 9.24 4.55 -25.91
CA LYS A 80 9.32 3.09 -25.98
C LYS A 80 8.18 2.41 -26.75
N ARG A 81 7.07 3.12 -27.00
CA ARG A 81 5.92 2.59 -27.78
C ARG A 81 6.06 2.83 -29.29
N GLY A 82 7.25 3.20 -29.75
CA GLY A 82 7.52 3.45 -31.17
C GLY A 82 7.24 4.89 -31.62
N PHE A 83 7.02 5.81 -30.68
CA PHE A 83 6.97 7.23 -30.98
C PHE A 83 8.38 7.81 -30.97
N VAL A 84 8.65 8.70 -31.92
CA VAL A 84 9.97 9.30 -32.15
C VAL A 84 9.83 10.80 -31.90
N ALA A 85 10.67 11.36 -31.04
CA ALA A 85 10.70 12.81 -30.89
C ALA A 85 11.50 13.39 -32.07
N VAL A 86 10.80 14.07 -32.97
CA VAL A 86 11.39 14.74 -34.13
C VAL A 86 11.84 16.14 -33.71
N LEU A 87 13.13 16.39 -33.78
CA LEU A 87 13.75 17.67 -33.48
C LEU A 87 14.38 18.25 -34.74
N ASP A 88 14.34 19.57 -34.87
CA ASP A 88 15.10 20.26 -35.91
C ASP A 88 16.61 20.10 -35.66
N TYR A 89 17.40 19.88 -36.71
CA TYR A 89 18.83 19.65 -36.58
C TYR A 89 19.59 20.91 -36.09
N ASP A 90 19.16 22.09 -36.52
CA ASP A 90 19.84 23.35 -36.22
C ASP A 90 19.44 23.95 -34.86
N ASN A 91 18.15 23.94 -34.54
CA ASN A 91 17.62 24.61 -33.34
C ASN A 91 17.23 23.66 -32.20
N GLY A 92 17.21 22.34 -32.44
CA GLY A 92 16.79 21.35 -31.45
C GLY A 92 15.33 21.54 -31.00
N HIS A 93 14.52 22.25 -31.77
CA HIS A 93 13.11 22.50 -31.47
C HIS A 93 12.25 21.29 -31.83
N LEU A 94 11.27 20.99 -30.98
CA LEU A 94 10.37 19.86 -31.18
C LEU A 94 9.38 20.18 -32.30
N ILE A 95 9.40 19.36 -33.33
CA ILE A 95 8.52 19.50 -34.48
C ILE A 95 7.31 18.59 -34.28
N SER A 96 6.16 19.21 -33.97
CA SER A 96 4.89 18.51 -33.78
C SER A 96 3.99 18.53 -35.02
N GLN A 97 4.29 19.37 -36.01
CA GLN A 97 3.48 19.55 -37.21
C GLN A 97 4.30 19.31 -38.49
N ALA A 98 3.76 18.50 -39.40
CA ALA A 98 4.37 18.24 -40.71
C ALA A 98 4.43 19.50 -41.60
N ALA A 99 3.61 20.53 -41.32
CA ALA A 99 3.62 21.79 -42.04
C ALA A 99 4.85 22.67 -41.74
N SER A 100 5.56 22.41 -40.64
CA SER A 100 6.74 23.15 -40.21
C SER A 100 8.05 22.58 -40.78
N VAL A 101 7.97 21.54 -41.63
CA VAL A 101 9.12 20.83 -42.18
C VAL A 101 9.22 21.10 -43.68
N PHE A 102 10.44 21.29 -44.18
CA PHE A 102 10.72 21.51 -45.59
C PHE A 102 11.46 20.32 -46.22
N CYS A 103 11.22 20.06 -47.51
CA CYS A 103 11.98 19.06 -48.26
C CYS A 103 13.47 19.42 -48.27
N GLY A 104 14.32 18.46 -47.97
CA GLY A 104 15.78 18.63 -47.83
C GLY A 104 16.24 18.95 -46.41
N GLN A 105 15.35 19.25 -45.46
CA GLN A 105 15.69 19.55 -44.08
C GLN A 105 16.24 18.30 -43.36
N HIS A 106 17.28 18.50 -42.55
CA HIS A 106 17.81 17.49 -41.65
C HIS A 106 17.04 17.51 -40.33
N LEU A 107 16.60 16.33 -39.90
CA LEU A 107 15.84 16.14 -38.68
C LEU A 107 16.59 15.18 -37.77
N ARG A 108 16.56 15.47 -36.47
CA ARG A 108 17.09 14.58 -35.45
C ARG A 108 15.93 13.83 -34.79
N LEU A 109 15.92 12.53 -35.01
CA LEU A 109 14.95 11.61 -34.48
C LEU A 109 15.52 11.01 -33.19
N LYS A 110 14.98 11.41 -32.04
CA LYS A 110 15.33 10.77 -30.77
C LYS A 110 14.41 9.59 -30.51
N PHE A 111 15.03 8.42 -30.41
CA PHE A 111 14.41 7.16 -30.02
C PHE A 111 14.75 6.84 -28.56
N ALA A 112 14.06 5.86 -27.99
CA ALA A 112 14.37 5.36 -26.64
C ALA A 112 15.79 4.78 -26.51
N ASP A 113 16.41 4.39 -27.62
CA ASP A 113 17.69 3.66 -27.67
C ASP A 113 18.80 4.41 -28.44
N GLY A 114 18.54 5.65 -28.88
CA GLY A 114 19.54 6.41 -29.62
C GLY A 114 18.99 7.59 -30.42
N GLU A 115 19.88 8.28 -31.13
CA GLU A 115 19.53 9.41 -32.00
C GLU A 115 19.87 9.04 -33.45
N ILE A 116 18.92 9.25 -34.36
CA ILE A 116 19.11 9.06 -35.81
C ILE A 116 18.94 10.41 -36.49
N VAL A 117 19.80 10.70 -37.46
CA VAL A 117 19.62 11.87 -38.34
C VAL A 117 18.96 11.40 -39.63
N ALA A 118 17.84 12.02 -39.98
CA ALA A 118 17.09 11.74 -41.19
C ALA A 118 16.98 13.00 -42.05
N GLN A 119 16.92 12.85 -43.37
CA GLN A 119 16.66 13.95 -44.29
C GLN A 119 15.26 13.80 -44.88
N VAL A 120 14.53 14.91 -44.96
CA VAL A 120 13.15 14.94 -45.45
C VAL A 120 13.16 14.84 -46.97
N SER A 121 12.74 13.72 -47.52
CA SER A 121 12.68 13.50 -48.97
C SER A 121 11.41 14.06 -49.60
N SER A 122 10.28 14.06 -48.91
CA SER A 122 9.00 14.60 -49.39
C SER A 122 8.06 14.89 -48.21
N VAL A 123 7.34 16.01 -48.27
CA VAL A 123 6.33 16.40 -47.28
C VAL A 123 4.96 16.28 -47.93
N CYS A 124 4.18 15.27 -47.52
CA CYS A 124 2.79 15.14 -47.92
C CYS A 124 1.90 15.78 -46.85
N LYS A 125 1.20 16.87 -47.20
CA LYS A 125 0.11 17.38 -46.36
C LYS A 125 -1.07 16.41 -46.53
N GLY A 126 -1.55 15.82 -45.44
CA GLY A 126 -2.80 15.10 -45.47
C GLY A 126 -3.91 16.10 -45.79
N ASP A 127 -4.62 15.87 -46.89
CA ASP A 127 -5.83 16.60 -47.23
C ASP A 127 -6.84 16.45 -46.09
N GLU A 128 -7.19 17.55 -45.44
CA GLU A 128 -8.48 17.63 -44.75
C GLU A 128 -9.57 17.60 -45.82
N SER A 129 -9.97 16.40 -46.21
CA SER A 129 -11.17 16.16 -47.01
C SER A 129 -12.28 15.59 -46.12
N ASN A 130 -13.25 16.48 -45.88
CA ASN A 130 -14.69 16.24 -45.73
C ASN A 130 -15.26 15.75 -44.40
N GLY A 131 -16.25 16.51 -43.92
CA GLY A 131 -17.57 15.97 -43.54
C GLY A 131 -18.06 16.39 -42.16
#